data_AF-A0A437K027-F1
#
_entry.id   AF-A0A437K027-F1
#
_cell.length_a   1.000
_cell.length_b   1.000
_cell.length_c   1.000
_cell.angle_alpha   90.00
_cell.angle_beta   90.00
_cell.angle_gamma   90.00
#
_symmetry.space_group_name_H-M   'P 1'
#
loop_
_entity.id
_entity.type
_entity.pdbx_description
1 polymer ?
#
loop_
_entity_poly.entity_id
_entity_poly.type
_entity_poly.pdbx_seq_one_letter_code
_entity_poly.pdbx_strand_id
1 'polypeptide(L)'
;MTFRDDARDDNELPCAIGLLAGTLALMTGHAAPEPAARVDPGTLQRLTARKIVSNLFFLQRHPALPPALRQVAARLHGRWGVLAQSGPALGGAETVHTLPDTPHLH
;
A
#
# COMPACT_ATOMS: atom_id res chain seq x y z
N MET A 1 18.95 32.41 -15.06
CA MET A 1 18.75 30.98 -14.75
C MET A 1 17.28 30.79 -14.42
N THR A 2 16.45 30.65 -15.44
CA THR A 2 15.01 30.41 -15.30
C THR A 2 14.78 28.91 -15.34
N PHE A 3 14.57 28.30 -14.17
CA PHE A 3 13.99 26.97 -14.08
C PHE A 3 12.55 27.09 -14.56
N ARG A 4 12.34 26.82 -15.85
CA ARG A 4 11.01 26.84 -16.43
C ARG A 4 10.33 25.51 -16.10
N ASP A 5 9.20 25.63 -15.43
CA ASP A 5 8.23 24.58 -15.12
C ASP A 5 7.55 24.14 -16.43
N ASP A 6 8.30 23.47 -17.32
CA ASP A 6 7.80 22.83 -18.55
C ASP A 6 7.47 21.36 -18.25
N ALA A 7 6.49 21.08 -17.39
CA ALA A 7 6.11 19.70 -17.06
C ALA A 7 4.59 19.49 -16.92
N ARG A 8 3.81 20.18 -17.76
CA ARG A 8 2.41 19.84 -17.99
C ARG A 8 2.19 19.61 -19.47
N ASP A 9 2.77 18.53 -19.98
CA ASP A 9 2.34 17.95 -21.23
C ASP A 9 1.04 17.16 -20.99
N ASP A 10 0.03 17.53 -21.78
CA ASP A 10 -1.31 16.99 -21.76
C ASP A 10 -1.28 15.50 -22.16
N ASN A 11 -1.93 14.65 -21.35
CA ASN A 11 -2.17 13.22 -21.63
C ASN A 11 -0.97 12.25 -21.48
N GLU A 12 0.09 12.62 -20.75
CA GLU A 12 1.11 11.65 -20.33
C GLU A 12 0.54 10.66 -19.30
N LEU A 13 0.79 9.36 -19.51
CA LEU A 13 0.64 8.38 -18.42
C LEU A 13 1.40 8.92 -17.20
N PRO A 14 0.85 8.78 -15.98
CA PRO A 14 1.48 9.33 -14.79
C PRO A 14 2.94 8.88 -14.72
N CYS A 15 3.86 9.84 -14.56
CA CYS A 15 5.30 9.63 -14.61
C CYS A 15 5.69 8.33 -13.91
N ALA A 16 6.33 7.42 -14.64
CA ALA A 16 6.76 6.12 -14.13
C ALA A 16 7.48 6.21 -12.77
N ILE A 17 8.34 7.21 -12.61
CA ILE A 17 9.08 7.45 -11.36
C ILE A 17 8.14 7.93 -10.26
N GLY A 18 7.17 8.80 -10.57
CA GLY A 18 6.14 9.24 -9.61
C GLY A 18 5.26 8.08 -9.14
N LEU A 19 4.83 7.20 -10.05
CA LEU A 19 4.08 5.98 -9.70
C LEU A 19 4.92 5.04 -8.84
N LEU A 20 6.20 4.86 -9.16
CA LEU A 20 7.11 4.02 -8.39
C LEU A 20 7.34 4.61 -6.99
N ALA A 21 7.64 5.90 -6.89
CA ALA A 21 7.84 6.61 -5.63
C ALA A 21 6.59 6.56 -4.76
N GLY A 22 5.40 6.80 -5.33
CA GLY A 22 4.13 6.68 -4.61
C GLY A 22 3.84 5.25 -4.16
N THR A 23 4.19 4.25 -4.96
CA THR A 23 4.08 2.83 -4.57
C THR A 23 5.01 2.51 -3.41
N LEU A 24 6.26 2.95 -3.46
CA LEU A 24 7.24 2.75 -2.38
C LEU A 24 6.81 3.46 -1.10
N ALA A 25 6.32 4.69 -1.19
CA ALA A 25 5.81 5.45 -0.05
C ALA A 25 4.61 4.75 0.61
N LEU A 26 3.70 4.16 -0.17
CA LEU A 26 2.57 3.39 0.37
C LEU A 26 3.02 2.07 1.00
N MET A 27 3.95 1.34 0.36
CA MET A 27 4.46 0.07 0.88
C MET A 27 5.28 0.21 2.16
N THR A 28 5.94 1.36 2.33
CA THR A 28 6.79 1.67 3.50
C THR A 28 6.04 2.44 4.60
N GLY A 29 4.77 2.79 4.38
CA GLY A 29 3.98 3.58 5.33
C GLY A 29 4.35 5.06 5.40
N HIS A 30 5.18 5.56 4.47
CA HIS A 30 5.56 6.97 4.40
C HIS A 30 4.42 7.88 3.93
N ALA A 31 3.46 7.32 3.17
CA ALA A 31 2.20 7.99 2.82
C ALA A 31 1.18 7.84 3.97
N ALA A 32 1.50 8.42 5.13
CA ALA A 32 0.60 8.44 6.28
C ALA A 32 -0.67 9.25 5.97
N PRO A 33 -1.85 8.82 6.46
CA PRO A 33 -3.06 9.63 6.34
C PRO A 33 -2.90 10.95 7.09
N GLU A 34 -3.66 11.95 6.65
CA GLU A 34 -3.71 13.26 7.30
C GLU A 34 -4.08 13.09 8.80
N PRO A 35 -3.38 13.74 9.75
CA PRO A 35 -3.56 13.47 11.18
C PRO A 35 -4.98 13.71 11.72
N ALA A 36 -5.77 14.58 11.09
CA ALA A 36 -7.17 14.79 11.45
C ALA A 36 -8.14 13.80 10.79
N ALA A 37 -7.68 12.99 9.83
CA ALA A 37 -8.50 11.97 9.18
C ALA A 37 -8.74 10.79 10.15
N ARG A 38 -9.94 10.73 10.72
CA ARG A 38 -10.41 9.58 11.51
C ARG A 38 -10.82 8.44 10.59
N VAL A 39 -9.85 7.65 10.14
CA VAL A 39 -10.08 6.44 9.35
C VAL A 39 -9.79 5.22 10.23
N ASP A 40 -10.76 4.30 10.30
CA ASP A 40 -10.57 3.00 10.93
C ASP A 40 -9.33 2.28 10.35
N PRO A 41 -8.42 1.72 11.17
CA PRO A 41 -7.19 1.08 10.70
C PRO A 41 -7.42 0.00 9.64
N GLY A 42 -8.49 -0.79 9.76
CA GLY A 42 -8.84 -1.81 8.76
C GLY A 42 -9.27 -1.20 7.43
N THR A 43 -9.99 -0.07 7.48
CA THR A 43 -10.37 0.72 6.31
C THR A 43 -9.17 1.38 5.66
N LEU A 44 -8.27 1.98 6.44
CA LEU A 44 -7.03 2.58 5.96
C LEU A 44 -6.17 1.54 5.23
N GLN A 45 -5.97 0.36 5.82
CA GLN A 45 -5.21 -0.73 5.22
C GLN A 45 -5.81 -1.17 3.88
N ARG A 46 -7.14 -1.31 3.80
CA ARG A 46 -7.84 -1.65 2.54
C ARG A 46 -7.65 -0.57 1.47
N LEU A 47 -7.75 0.70 1.84
CA LEU A 47 -7.58 1.82 0.90
C LEU A 47 -6.14 1.90 0.39
N THR A 48 -5.15 1.75 1.28
CA THR A 48 -3.72 1.69 0.92
C THR A 48 -3.44 0.51 -0.02
N ALA A 49 -3.95 -0.68 0.31
CA ALA A 49 -3.77 -1.87 -0.53
C ALA A 49 -4.40 -1.68 -1.93
N ARG A 50 -5.61 -1.11 -2.01
CA ARG A 50 -6.24 -0.78 -3.31
C ARG A 50 -5.42 0.23 -4.12
N LYS A 51 -4.86 1.24 -3.47
CA LYS A 51 -4.03 2.25 -4.15
C LYS A 51 -2.72 1.67 -4.66
N ILE A 52 -2.09 0.78 -3.89
CA ILE A 52 -0.92 0.01 -4.32
C ILE A 52 -1.25 -0.83 -5.56
N VAL A 53 -2.36 -1.58 -5.55
CA VAL A 53 -2.80 -2.40 -6.69
C VAL A 53 -3.02 -1.51 -7.92
N SER A 54 -3.69 -0.37 -7.78
CA SER A 54 -3.89 0.57 -8.88
C SER A 54 -2.57 1.10 -9.46
N ASN A 55 -1.63 1.54 -8.62
CA ASN A 55 -0.33 2.04 -9.10
C ASN A 55 0.48 0.95 -9.82
N LEU A 56 0.48 -0.28 -9.30
CA LEU A 56 1.15 -1.43 -9.93
C LEU A 56 0.51 -1.79 -11.28
N PHE A 57 -0.81 -1.62 -11.40
CA PHE A 57 -1.54 -1.80 -12.66
C PHE A 57 -1.10 -0.81 -13.74
N PHE A 58 -0.81 0.44 -13.37
CA PHE A 58 -0.27 1.45 -14.28
C PHE A 58 1.20 1.18 -14.60
N LEU A 59 2.02 0.82 -13.59
CA LEU A 59 3.44 0.50 -13.78
C LEU A 59 3.66 -0.67 -14.75
N GLN A 60 2.90 -1.75 -14.64
CA GLN A 60 3.06 -2.90 -15.56
C GLN A 60 2.71 -2.58 -17.02
N ARG A 61 1.96 -1.49 -17.28
CA ARG A 61 1.58 -1.02 -18.63
C ARG A 61 2.37 0.19 -19.10
N HIS A 62 3.20 0.77 -18.23
CA HIS A 62 3.89 2.01 -18.56
C HIS A 62 5.00 1.77 -19.60
N PRO A 63 5.00 2.50 -20.74
CA PRO A 63 5.94 2.26 -21.84
C PRO A 63 7.39 2.59 -21.48
N ALA A 64 7.61 3.58 -20.62
CA ALA A 64 8.94 3.97 -20.14
C ALA A 64 9.54 3.02 -19.07
N LEU A 65 8.81 1.99 -18.64
CA LEU A 65 9.27 1.09 -17.58
C LEU A 65 10.04 -0.11 -18.18
N PRO A 66 11.24 -0.45 -17.68
CA PRO A 66 12.01 -1.59 -18.18
C PRO A 66 11.20 -2.90 -18.13
N PRO A 67 11.36 -3.82 -19.10
CA PRO A 67 10.61 -5.07 -19.15
C PRO A 67 10.69 -5.90 -17.85
N ALA A 68 11.87 -5.96 -17.23
CA ALA A 68 12.08 -6.64 -15.95
C ALA A 68 11.24 -6.00 -14.83
N LEU A 69 11.16 -4.67 -14.79
CA LEU A 69 10.40 -3.95 -13.76
C LEU A 69 8.89 -4.10 -13.96
N ARG A 70 8.41 -4.18 -15.21
CA ARG A 70 7.01 -4.52 -15.51
C ARG A 70 6.63 -5.92 -15.02
N GLN A 71 7.54 -6.89 -15.18
CA GLN A 71 7.31 -8.25 -14.67
C GLN A 71 7.25 -8.29 -13.14
N VAL A 72 8.13 -7.53 -12.47
CA VAL A 72 8.08 -7.37 -11.01
C VAL A 72 6.77 -6.70 -10.58
N ALA A 73 6.35 -5.63 -11.26
CA ALA A 73 5.09 -4.94 -10.99
C ALA A 73 3.87 -5.86 -11.15
N ALA A 74 3.84 -6.72 -12.18
CA ALA A 74 2.78 -7.70 -12.39
C ALA A 74 2.71 -8.75 -11.27
N ARG A 75 3.86 -9.27 -10.82
CA ARG A 75 3.92 -10.22 -9.69
C ARG A 75 3.44 -9.57 -8.40
N LEU A 76 3.87 -8.33 -8.17
CA LEU A 76 3.52 -7.56 -6.99
C LEU A 76 2.02 -7.22 -6.99
N HIS A 77 1.46 -6.84 -8.15
CA HIS A 77 0.03 -6.61 -8.34
C HIS A 77 -0.81 -7.83 -7.94
N GLY A 78 -0.40 -9.03 -8.34
CA GLY A 78 -1.07 -10.27 -7.94
C GLY A 78 -1.08 -10.49 -6.42
N ARG A 79 0.07 -10.32 -5.76
CA ARG A 79 0.19 -10.48 -4.30
C ARG A 79 -0.64 -9.46 -3.52
N TRP A 80 -0.56 -8.19 -3.91
CA TRP A 80 -1.33 -7.12 -3.28
C TRP A 80 -2.83 -7.21 -3.59
N GLY A 81 -3.21 -7.75 -4.74
CA GLY A 81 -4.61 -8.03 -5.07
C GLY A 81 -5.25 -9.02 -4.09
N VAL A 82 -4.53 -10.07 -3.69
CA VAL A 82 -5.00 -11.00 -2.65
C VAL A 82 -5.17 -10.27 -1.32
N LEU A 83 -4.16 -9.51 -0.89
CA LEU A 83 -4.19 -8.76 0.37
C LEU A 83 -5.28 -7.67 0.40
N ALA A 84 -5.60 -7.05 -0.74
CA ALA A 84 -6.66 -6.04 -0.82
C ALA A 84 -8.07 -6.64 -0.73
N GLN A 85 -8.22 -7.93 -1.09
CA GLN A 85 -9.48 -8.68 -1.04
C GLN A 85 -9.66 -9.38 0.31
N SER A 86 -8.57 -9.85 0.91
CA SER A 86 -8.52 -10.28 2.30
C SER A 86 -8.71 -9.05 3.19
N GLY A 87 -9.95 -8.79 3.64
CA GLY A 87 -10.24 -7.84 4.69
C GLY A 87 -9.35 -8.08 5.93
N PRO A 88 -9.23 -7.10 6.84
CA PRO A 88 -8.22 -7.09 7.89
C PRO A 88 -8.14 -8.47 8.55
N ALA A 89 -7.02 -9.16 8.32
CA ALA A 89 -6.69 -10.32 9.11
C ALA A 89 -6.54 -9.75 10.52
N LEU A 90 -7.54 -10.03 11.36
CA LEU A 90 -7.51 -9.73 12.78
C LEU A 90 -6.24 -10.38 13.35
N GLY A 91 -5.17 -9.61 13.36
CA GLY A 91 -3.99 -9.83 14.20
C GLY A 91 -4.27 -9.49 15.66
N GLY A 92 -5.52 -9.63 16.09
CA GLY A 92 -5.88 -9.75 17.50
C GLY A 92 -5.57 -11.16 17.92
N ALA A 93 -4.29 -11.43 18.19
CA ALA A 93 -3.96 -12.47 19.15
C ALA A 93 -4.53 -12.03 20.50
N GLU A 94 -5.83 -12.26 20.70
CA GLU A 94 -6.40 -12.37 22.02
C GLU A 94 -5.96 -13.73 22.56
N THR A 95 -4.67 -13.84 22.91
CA THR A 95 -4.30 -14.75 23.98
C THR A 95 -4.79 -14.10 25.25
N VAL A 96 -6.09 -14.28 25.55
CA VAL A 96 -6.56 -14.32 26.94
C VAL A 96 -5.70 -15.39 27.60
N HIS A 97 -4.59 -14.97 28.20
CA HIS A 97 -3.91 -15.80 29.18
C HIS A 97 -4.82 -15.77 30.41
N THR A 98 -5.86 -16.61 30.39
CA THR A 98 -6.63 -16.96 31.57
C THR A 98 -5.63 -17.62 32.52
N LEU A 99 -5.14 -16.84 33.46
CA LEU A 99 -4.40 -17.32 34.61
C LEU A 99 -5.30 -18.39 35.28
N PRO A 100 -4.86 -19.66 35.41
CA PRO A 100 -5.63 -20.63 36.16
C PRO A 100 -5.62 -20.21 37.63
N ASP A 101 -6.83 -20.00 38.16
CA ASP A 101 -7.14 -19.79 39.57
C ASP A 101 -6.50 -20.93 40.38
N THR A 102 -5.42 -20.63 41.11
CA THR A 102 -4.82 -21.58 42.06
C THR A 102 -5.66 -21.58 43.33
N PRO A 103 -6.28 -22.71 43.72
CA PRO A 103 -7.01 -22.79 44.98
C PRO A 103 -6.01 -22.71 46.15
N HIS A 104 -6.15 -21.68 46.97
CA HIS A 104 -5.46 -21.59 48.26
C HIS A 104 -5.99 -22.69 49.19
N LEU A 105 -5.17 -23.71 49.43
CA LEU A 105 -5.39 -24.68 50.50
C LEU A 105 -4.99 -24.04 51.82
N HIS A 106 -5.91 -24.08 52.79
CA HIS A 106 -5.78 -23.61 54.17
C HIS A 106 -5.14 -24.71 55.05
#